data_AF-A0A4U9XJK1-F1
#
_entry.id   AF-A0A4U9XJK1-F1
#
_cell.length_a   1.000
_cell.length_b   1.000
_cell.length_c   1.000
_cell.angle_alpha   90.00
_cell.angle_beta   90.00
_cell.angle_gamma   90.00
#
_symmetry.space_group_name_H-M   'P 1'
#
loop_
_entity.id
_entity.type
_entity.pdbx_description
1 polymer ?
#
loop_
_entity_poly.entity_id
_entity_poly.type
_entity_poly.pdbx_seq_one_letter_code
_entity_poly.pdbx_strand_id
1 'polypeptide(L)'
;MEFIKDGVKFAASLLIVMAAWIGYSYLMYQSGYNQAKREVQPVILYTVDNAGGVMVGEITDKEIIEGRYTVTAHAYGKFLVTKEQYGAIKVGDPIPDYLKKRGN
;
A
#
# COMPACT_ATOMS: atom_id res chain seq x y z
N MET A 1 28.97 -45.66 -48.24
CA MET A 1 28.49 -46.10 -46.90
C MET A 1 29.14 -45.28 -45.77
N GLU A 2 30.40 -44.86 -45.90
CA GLU A 2 31.09 -44.00 -44.91
C GLU A 2 30.48 -42.59 -44.77
N PHE A 3 30.12 -41.95 -45.88
CA PHE A 3 29.51 -40.61 -45.87
C PHE A 3 28.21 -40.52 -45.04
N ILE A 4 27.41 -41.60 -45.03
CA ILE A 4 26.18 -41.69 -44.22
C ILE A 4 26.54 -41.87 -42.73
N LYS A 5 27.57 -42.66 -42.41
CA LYS A 5 28.01 -42.85 -41.02
C LYS A 5 28.56 -41.56 -40.42
N ASP A 6 29.27 -40.76 -41.20
CA ASP A 6 29.82 -39.48 -40.73
C ASP A 6 28.74 -38.40 -40.59
N GLY A 7 27.75 -38.39 -41.48
CA GLY A 7 26.54 -37.56 -41.31
C GLY A 7 25.76 -37.92 -40.04
N VAL A 8 25.62 -39.21 -39.72
CA VAL A 8 24.96 -39.68 -38.49
C VAL A 8 25.73 -39.28 -37.23
N LYS A 9 27.07 -39.40 -37.23
CA LYS A 9 27.92 -38.95 -36.11
C LYS A 9 27.83 -37.44 -35.89
N PHE A 10 27.80 -36.66 -36.98
CA PHE A 10 27.64 -35.22 -36.92
C PHE A 10 26.27 -34.83 -36.33
N ALA A 11 25.19 -35.46 -36.80
CA ALA A 11 23.85 -35.22 -36.28
C ALA A 11 23.73 -35.61 -34.79
N ALA A 12 24.31 -36.74 -34.38
CA ALA A 12 24.34 -37.15 -32.98
C ALA A 12 25.11 -36.16 -32.09
N SER A 13 26.25 -35.67 -32.58
CA SER A 13 27.05 -34.66 -31.88
C SER A 13 26.29 -33.34 -31.74
N LEU A 14 25.57 -32.91 -32.77
CA LEU A 14 24.74 -31.71 -32.74
C LEU A 14 23.61 -31.81 -31.70
N LEU A 15 22.96 -32.98 -31.62
CA LEU A 15 21.91 -33.22 -30.63
C LEU A 15 22.44 -33.18 -29.19
N ILE A 16 23.65 -33.69 -28.96
CA ILE A 16 24.30 -33.62 -27.64
C ILE A 16 24.58 -32.16 -27.25
N VAL A 17 25.11 -31.35 -28.18
CA VAL A 17 25.37 -29.92 -27.94
C VAL A 17 24.06 -29.17 -27.67
N MET A 18 23.02 -29.44 -28.44
CA MET A 18 21.70 -28.85 -28.22
C MET A 18 21.11 -29.23 -26.85
N ALA A 19 21.20 -30.50 -26.46
CA ALA A 19 20.72 -30.96 -25.17
C ALA A 19 21.47 -30.30 -24.00
N ALA A 20 22.80 -30.16 -24.12
CA ALA A 20 23.61 -29.45 -23.14
C ALA A 20 23.22 -27.97 -23.04
N TRP A 21 22.97 -27.30 -24.18
CA TRP A 21 22.55 -25.91 -24.21
C TRP A 21 21.17 -25.69 -23.58
N ILE A 22 20.21 -26.57 -23.88
CA ILE A 22 18.86 -26.54 -23.30
C ILE A 22 18.95 -26.77 -21.79
N GLY A 23 19.74 -27.77 -21.36
CA GLY A 23 19.96 -28.05 -19.94
C GLY A 23 20.57 -26.86 -19.19
N TYR A 24 21.61 -26.24 -19.76
CA TYR A 24 22.23 -25.05 -19.18
C TYR A 24 21.25 -23.87 -19.08
N SER A 25 20.46 -23.63 -20.13
CA SER A 25 19.44 -22.57 -20.15
C SER A 25 18.37 -22.79 -19.08
N TYR A 26 17.94 -24.04 -18.87
CA TYR A 26 16.99 -24.40 -17.83
C TYR A 26 17.54 -24.14 -16.42
N LEU A 27 18.80 -24.50 -16.17
CA LEU A 27 19.46 -24.24 -14.89
C LEU A 27 19.59 -22.73 -14.60
N MET A 28 19.92 -21.94 -15.62
CA MET A 28 19.98 -20.48 -15.51
C MET A 28 18.60 -19.88 -15.19
N TYR A 29 17.54 -20.36 -15.85
CA TYR A 29 16.17 -19.93 -15.58
C TYR A 29 15.75 -20.24 -14.13
N GLN A 30 15.99 -21.47 -13.66
CA GLN A 30 15.70 -21.89 -12.29
C GLN A 30 16.47 -21.06 -11.26
N SER A 31 17.75 -20.78 -11.52
CA SER A 31 18.58 -19.94 -10.65
C SER A 31 18.03 -18.52 -10.56
N GLY A 32 17.72 -17.89 -11.70
CA GLY A 32 17.15 -16.54 -11.75
C GLY A 32 15.78 -16.45 -11.07
N TYR A 33 14.89 -17.43 -11.29
CA TYR A 33 13.58 -17.50 -10.65
C TYR A 33 13.68 -17.60 -9.13
N ASN A 34 14.59 -18.44 -8.63
CA ASN A 34 14.79 -18.62 -7.20
C ASN A 34 15.43 -17.37 -6.54
N GLN A 35 16.29 -16.64 -7.25
CA GLN A 35 16.83 -15.36 -6.77
C GLN A 35 15.73 -14.30 -6.69
N ALA A 36 14.96 -14.10 -7.76
CA ALA A 36 13.85 -13.16 -7.79
C ALA A 36 12.81 -13.46 -6.68
N LYS A 37 12.50 -14.73 -6.43
CA LYS A 37 11.59 -15.14 -5.36
C LYS A 37 12.13 -14.84 -3.96
N ARG A 38 13.45 -14.90 -3.75
CA ARG A 38 14.09 -14.57 -2.47
C ARG A 38 14.23 -13.07 -2.24
N GLU A 39 14.34 -12.28 -3.30
CA GLU A 39 14.42 -10.82 -3.23
C GLU A 39 13.09 -10.15 -2.87
N VAL A 40 11.96 -10.83 -3.05
CA VAL A 40 10.65 -10.35 -2.57
C VAL A 40 10.63 -10.44 -1.05
N GLN A 41 11.10 -9.39 -0.38
CA GLN A 41 10.94 -9.22 1.05
C GLN A 41 9.46 -8.97 1.35
N PRO A 42 8.85 -9.68 2.31
CA PRO A 42 7.46 -9.42 2.70
C PRO A 42 7.37 -8.00 3.29
N VAL A 43 6.63 -7.12 2.62
CA VAL A 43 6.28 -5.82 3.19
C VAL A 43 5.24 -6.08 4.26
N ILE A 44 5.61 -5.86 5.53
CA ILE A 44 4.65 -5.90 6.63
C ILE A 44 3.88 -4.58 6.61
N LEU A 45 2.68 -4.61 6.04
CA LEU A 45 1.73 -3.49 6.19
C LEU A 45 1.05 -3.58 7.54
N TYR A 46 1.42 -2.71 8.47
CA TYR A 46 0.60 -2.43 9.64
C TYR A 46 -0.58 -1.57 9.18
N THR A 47 -1.72 -2.21 8.94
CA THR A 47 -2.98 -1.48 8.80
C THR A 47 -3.33 -0.90 10.16
N VAL A 48 -3.13 0.40 10.35
CA VAL A 48 -3.67 1.10 11.53
C VAL A 48 -5.16 1.28 11.29
N ASP A 49 -5.93 0.38 11.88
CA ASP A 49 -7.35 0.54 12.13
C ASP A 49 -7.53 1.81 12.99
N ASN A 50 -8.06 2.88 12.38
CA ASN A 50 -8.72 3.96 13.12
C ASN A 50 -10.25 3.75 13.15
N ALA A 51 -10.73 2.56 12.79
CA ALA A 51 -12.13 2.17 12.84
C ALA A 51 -12.57 2.09 14.31
N GLY A 52 -13.32 3.10 14.74
CA GLY A 52 -13.74 3.23 16.14
C GLY A 52 -12.94 4.25 16.95
N GLY A 53 -12.05 5.02 16.31
CA GLY A 53 -11.47 6.23 16.90
C GLY A 53 -12.56 7.28 17.12
N VAL A 54 -13.28 7.19 18.24
CA VAL A 54 -14.26 8.19 18.65
C VAL A 54 -13.48 9.43 19.07
N MET A 55 -13.84 10.61 18.52
CA MET A 55 -13.33 11.86 19.08
C MET A 55 -13.90 12.02 20.49
N VAL A 56 -13.05 11.93 21.49
CA VAL A 56 -13.41 12.07 22.91
C VAL A 56 -12.79 13.36 23.43
N GLY A 57 -13.62 14.22 24.03
CA GLY A 57 -13.20 15.49 24.58
C GLY A 57 -14.27 16.55 24.43
N GLU A 58 -13.84 17.78 24.64
CA GLU A 58 -14.68 18.97 24.65
C GLU A 58 -14.15 20.02 23.67
N ILE A 59 -15.01 20.97 23.33
CA ILE A 59 -14.65 22.14 22.55
C ILE A 59 -13.85 23.08 23.44
N THR A 60 -12.61 23.38 23.04
CA THR A 60 -11.69 24.20 23.84
C THR A 60 -11.66 25.66 23.41
N ASP A 61 -12.05 25.96 22.18
CA ASP A 61 -12.03 27.34 21.68
C ASP A 61 -13.02 27.55 20.52
N LYS A 62 -13.34 28.82 20.27
CA LYS A 62 -14.24 29.27 19.20
C LYS A 62 -13.74 30.59 18.61
N GLU A 63 -13.57 30.62 17.30
CA GLU A 63 -13.10 31.82 16.61
C GLU A 63 -13.77 31.99 15.23
N ILE A 64 -13.78 33.23 14.75
CA ILE A 64 -14.22 33.57 13.40
C ILE A 64 -13.00 34.05 12.61
N ILE A 65 -12.59 33.26 11.60
CA ILE A 65 -11.46 33.59 10.72
C ILE A 65 -12.03 34.05 9.39
N GLU A 66 -11.73 35.27 8.95
CA GLU A 66 -12.14 35.76 7.62
C GLU A 66 -13.65 35.57 7.33
N GLY A 67 -14.50 35.76 8.35
CA GLY A 67 -15.94 35.59 8.23
C GLY A 67 -16.45 34.14 8.28
N ARG A 68 -15.56 33.16 8.51
CA ARG A 68 -15.88 31.73 8.64
C ARG A 68 -15.90 31.32 10.11
N TYR A 69 -16.93 30.59 10.51
CA TYR A 69 -17.13 30.17 11.89
C TYR A 69 -16.38 28.87 12.18
N THR A 70 -15.53 28.87 13.20
CA THR A 70 -14.71 27.69 13.53
C THR A 70 -14.72 27.36 15.01
N VAL A 71 -14.61 26.07 15.34
CA VAL A 71 -14.51 25.57 16.71
C VAL A 71 -13.29 24.65 16.85
N THR A 72 -12.61 24.69 17.99
CA THR A 72 -11.42 23.88 18.24
C THR A 72 -11.75 22.74 19.19
N ALA A 73 -11.42 21.51 18.82
CA ALA A 73 -11.52 20.32 19.65
C ALA A 73 -10.11 19.83 20.00
N HIS A 74 -9.48 20.42 21.02
CA HIS A 74 -8.14 20.10 21.56
C HIS A 74 -7.21 19.29 20.63
N ALA A 75 -7.07 17.98 20.86
CA ALA A 75 -6.15 17.08 20.14
C ALA A 75 -6.52 16.83 18.66
N TYR A 76 -7.72 17.21 18.25
CA TYR A 76 -8.26 16.98 16.91
C TYR A 76 -8.23 18.22 16.01
N GLY A 77 -7.88 19.39 16.56
CA GLY A 77 -7.71 20.63 15.80
C GLY A 77 -9.01 21.42 15.60
N LYS A 78 -9.05 22.19 14.51
CA LYS A 78 -10.06 23.23 14.25
C LYS A 78 -11.03 22.80 13.15
N PHE A 79 -12.31 22.97 13.40
CA PHE A 79 -13.42 22.55 12.55
C PHE A 79 -14.18 23.76 12.04
N LEU A 80 -14.43 23.79 10.73
CA LEU A 80 -15.35 24.74 10.11
C LEU A 80 -16.79 24.28 10.37
N VAL A 81 -17.63 25.20 10.85
CA VAL A 81 -19.04 24.93 11.17
C VAL A 81 -19.93 26.00 10.55
N THR A 82 -21.24 25.74 10.47
CA THR A 82 -22.20 26.80 10.10
C THR A 82 -22.35 27.82 11.22
N LYS A 83 -22.93 28.99 10.90
CA LYS A 83 -23.21 30.03 11.90
C LYS A 83 -24.13 29.52 13.01
N GLU A 84 -25.12 28.72 12.64
CA GLU A 84 -26.12 28.15 13.55
C GLU A 84 -25.45 27.14 14.50
N GLN A 85 -24.60 26.26 13.96
CA GLN A 85 -23.81 25.32 14.75
C GLN A 85 -22.84 26.04 15.68
N TYR A 86 -22.16 27.09 15.19
CA TYR A 86 -21.32 27.93 16.00
C TYR A 86 -22.11 28.58 17.13
N GLY A 87 -23.32 29.08 16.90
CA GLY A 87 -24.16 29.64 17.96
C GLY A 87 -24.59 28.61 19.02
N ALA A 88 -24.81 27.36 18.61
CA ALA A 88 -25.26 26.28 19.48
C ALA A 88 -24.15 25.70 20.37
N ILE A 89 -22.91 25.63 19.88
CA ILE A 89 -21.76 25.07 20.61
C ILE A 89 -21.19 26.09 21.61
N LYS A 90 -20.82 25.67 22.81
CA LYS A 90 -20.05 26.45 23.79
C LYS A 90 -18.69 25.81 24.05
N VAL A 91 -17.74 26.62 24.54
CA VAL A 91 -16.47 26.11 25.07
C VAL A 91 -16.77 25.30 26.33
N GLY A 92 -16.21 24.10 26.44
CA GLY A 92 -16.52 23.10 27.46
C GLY A 92 -17.62 22.11 27.07
N ASP A 93 -18.33 22.32 25.96
CA ASP A 93 -19.31 21.34 25.49
C ASP A 93 -18.60 20.09 24.95
N PRO A 94 -19.19 18.88 25.12
CA PRO A 94 -18.66 17.67 24.50
C PRO A 94 -18.65 17.83 22.97
N ILE A 95 -17.67 17.19 22.31
CA ILE A 95 -17.57 17.21 20.85
C ILE A 95 -18.89 16.69 20.25
N PRO A 96 -19.59 17.48 19.40
CA PRO A 96 -20.85 17.05 18.80
C PRO A 96 -20.68 15.89 17.83
N ASP A 97 -21.66 15.00 17.74
CA ASP A 97 -21.57 13.77 16.94
C ASP A 97 -21.38 14.01 15.44
N TYR A 98 -21.85 15.13 14.92
CA TYR A 98 -21.63 15.50 13.52
C TYR A 98 -20.18 15.89 13.21
N LEU A 99 -19.38 16.28 14.21
CA LEU A 99 -17.94 16.50 14.06
C LEU A 99 -17.14 15.19 14.18
N LYS A 100 -17.71 14.15 14.82
CA LYS A 100 -17.07 12.84 15.01
C LYS A 100 -17.10 11.95 13.76
N LYS A 101 -17.94 12.29 12.79
CA LYS A 101 -18.11 11.50 11.57
C LYS A 101 -17.07 11.90 10.53
N ARG A 102 -16.46 10.90 9.88
CA ARG A 102 -15.67 11.13 8.67
C ARG A 102 -16.61 11.64 7.56
N GLY A 103 -16.16 12.62 6.78
CA GLY A 103 -16.88 13.01 5.56
C GLY A 103 -17.02 11.81 4.63
N ASN A 104 -18.22 11.61 4.07
CA ASN A 104 -18.44 10.63 3.01
C ASN A 104 -17.73 11.05 1.72
#